data_AF-A0A4C2EU57-F1
#
_entry.id   AF-A0A4C2EU57-F1
#
_cell.length_a   1.000
_cell.length_b   1.000
_cell.length_c   1.000
_cell.angle_alpha   90.00
_cell.angle_beta   90.00
_cell.angle_gamma   90.00
#
_symmetry.space_group_name_H-M   'P 1'
#
loop_
_entity.id
_entity.type
_entity.pdbx_description
1 polymer ?
#
loop_
_entity_poly.entity_id
_entity_poly.type
_entity_poly.pdbx_seq_one_letter_code
_entity_poly.pdbx_strand_id
1 'polypeptide(L)'
;MSDKVDEFEDAVEEETEHDIWVDQHMGDDIGWFFVDSELEFQGETFDAELDFNLSEEDISVLYAEITIDDEDERKSILEEETSLLDAGGDDLLYEYYPEENEVQDLVDGLREVHSGVFY
;
A
#
# COMPACT_ATOMS: atom_id res chain seq x y z
N MET A 1 -21.85 -4.66 6.51
CA MET A 1 -20.78 -4.27 5.57
C MET A 1 -20.04 -3.11 6.19
N SER A 2 -20.66 -1.93 6.38
CA SER A 2 -20.07 -0.83 7.18
C SER A 2 -19.48 -1.31 8.52
N ASP A 3 -20.27 -2.04 9.33
CA ASP A 3 -19.80 -2.51 10.64
C ASP A 3 -18.55 -3.43 10.59
N LYS A 4 -18.31 -4.14 9.48
CA LYS A 4 -17.12 -5.00 9.31
C LYS A 4 -15.93 -4.24 8.77
N VAL A 5 -16.16 -3.19 7.99
CA VAL A 5 -15.11 -2.30 7.50
C VAL A 5 -14.55 -1.52 8.66
N ASP A 6 -15.43 -0.91 9.48
CA ASP A 6 -15.03 -0.19 10.68
C ASP A 6 -14.25 -1.12 11.65
N GLU A 7 -14.71 -2.37 11.84
CA GLU A 7 -14.01 -3.37 12.67
C GLU A 7 -12.64 -3.77 12.09
N PHE A 8 -12.51 -3.82 10.76
CA PHE A 8 -11.24 -4.09 10.10
C PHE A 8 -10.26 -2.92 10.23
N GLU A 9 -10.71 -1.69 10.01
CA GLU A 9 -9.90 -0.48 10.21
C GLU A 9 -9.36 -0.39 11.65
N ASP A 10 -10.25 -0.55 12.65
CA ASP A 10 -9.88 -0.54 14.07
C ASP A 10 -8.86 -1.65 14.38
N ALA A 11 -9.05 -2.86 13.84
CA ALA A 11 -8.16 -3.99 14.12
C ALA A 11 -6.78 -3.84 13.45
N VAL A 12 -6.70 -3.23 12.26
CA VAL A 12 -5.41 -2.92 11.62
C VAL A 12 -4.64 -1.89 12.45
N GLU A 13 -5.30 -0.84 12.96
CA GLU A 13 -4.66 0.14 13.85
C GLU A 13 -4.11 -0.53 15.12
N GLU A 14 -4.91 -1.40 15.76
CA GLU A 14 -4.53 -2.06 17.02
C GLU A 14 -3.43 -3.13 16.85
N GLU A 15 -3.43 -3.88 15.75
CA GLU A 15 -2.59 -5.06 15.58
C GLU A 15 -1.33 -4.82 14.75
N THR A 16 -1.34 -3.85 13.82
CA THR A 16 -0.22 -3.61 12.89
C THR A 16 0.40 -2.21 13.03
N GLU A 17 -0.10 -1.36 13.92
CA GLU A 17 0.32 0.05 14.10
C GLU A 17 0.11 0.91 12.83
N HIS A 18 -0.70 0.45 11.88
CA HIS A 18 -1.02 1.16 10.65
C HIS A 18 -2.42 1.78 10.76
N ASP A 19 -2.53 3.08 10.48
CA ASP A 19 -3.81 3.77 10.41
C ASP A 19 -4.29 3.73 8.96
N ILE A 20 -5.40 3.03 8.69
CA ILE A 20 -5.94 2.84 7.34
C ILE A 20 -7.34 3.41 7.24
N TRP A 21 -7.71 3.78 6.01
CA TRP A 21 -9.08 4.14 5.68
C TRP A 21 -9.49 3.42 4.39
N VAL A 22 -10.60 2.70 4.44
CA VAL A 22 -11.14 1.94 3.31
C VAL A 22 -12.08 2.81 2.49
N ASP A 23 -11.67 3.14 1.26
CA ASP A 23 -12.53 3.76 0.27
C ASP A 23 -13.47 2.72 -0.36
N GLN A 24 -14.70 2.67 0.16
CA GLN A 24 -15.78 1.81 -0.36
C GLN A 24 -16.35 2.28 -1.72
N HIS A 25 -15.83 3.37 -2.30
CA HIS A 25 -16.15 3.80 -3.67
C HIS A 25 -15.15 3.29 -4.71
N MET A 26 -14.07 2.63 -4.26
CA MET A 26 -13.06 2.01 -5.10
C MET A 26 -13.11 0.48 -5.00
N GLY A 27 -12.56 -0.20 -6.00
CA GLY A 27 -12.55 -1.66 -6.06
C GLY A 27 -13.86 -2.31 -6.51
N ASP A 28 -13.82 -3.64 -6.61
CA ASP A 28 -14.92 -4.46 -7.15
C ASP A 28 -15.81 -5.09 -6.06
N ASP A 29 -15.35 -5.09 -4.79
CA ASP A 29 -16.05 -5.73 -3.66
C ASP A 29 -16.23 -4.79 -2.46
N ILE A 30 -15.34 -4.82 -1.46
CA ILE A 30 -15.49 -4.00 -0.24
C ILE A 30 -14.93 -2.60 -0.44
N GLY A 31 -13.69 -2.48 -0.89
CA GLY A 31 -13.02 -1.18 -1.00
C GLY A 31 -11.53 -1.30 -1.24
N TRP A 32 -10.88 -0.16 -1.46
CA TRP A 32 -9.42 -0.06 -1.43
C TRP A 32 -8.95 0.65 -0.18
N PHE A 33 -7.76 0.34 0.30
CA PHE A 33 -7.07 1.08 1.35
C PHE A 33 -5.59 1.11 1.03
N PHE A 34 -4.86 2.06 1.60
CA PHE A 34 -3.42 2.15 1.46
C PHE A 34 -2.74 1.96 2.81
N VAL A 35 -1.48 1.53 2.77
CA VAL A 35 -0.60 1.43 3.94
C VAL A 35 0.73 2.08 3.62
N ASP A 36 1.16 3.01 4.46
CA ASP A 36 2.51 3.56 4.41
C ASP A 36 3.54 2.48 4.77
N SER A 37 4.52 2.27 3.90
CA SER A 37 5.61 1.34 4.13
C SER A 37 6.91 1.80 3.47
N GLU A 38 7.94 0.99 3.62
CA GLU A 38 9.25 1.22 3.04
C GLU A 38 9.54 0.17 1.98
N LEU A 39 9.96 0.59 0.79
CA LEU A 39 10.45 -0.30 -0.27
C LEU A 39 11.95 -0.09 -0.48
N GLU A 40 12.70 -1.19 -0.67
CA GLU A 40 14.13 -1.14 -0.93
C GLU A 40 14.44 -1.40 -2.41
N PHE A 41 15.06 -0.44 -3.07
CA PHE A 41 15.57 -0.57 -4.43
C PHE A 41 17.07 -0.34 -4.45
N GLN A 42 17.82 -1.31 -4.99
CA GLN A 42 19.28 -1.23 -5.10
C GLN A 42 20.02 -0.88 -3.79
N GLY A 43 19.42 -1.23 -2.63
CA GLY A 43 19.97 -0.96 -1.29
C GLY A 43 19.63 0.42 -0.71
N GLU A 44 18.80 1.20 -1.40
CA GLU A 44 18.23 2.47 -0.91
C GLU A 44 16.75 2.27 -0.56
N THR A 45 16.33 2.88 0.54
CA THR A 45 14.96 2.80 1.04
C THR A 45 14.15 4.03 0.63
N PHE A 46 12.90 3.79 0.23
CA PHE A 46 11.95 4.81 -0.21
C PHE A 46 10.64 4.66 0.56
N ASP A 47 10.10 5.78 1.02
CA ASP A 47 8.75 5.84 1.56
C ASP A 47 7.75 5.59 0.42
N ALA A 48 6.81 4.67 0.65
CA ALA A 48 5.84 4.25 -0.34
C ALA A 48 4.45 4.10 0.28
N GLU A 49 3.42 4.47 -0.47
CA GLU A 49 2.03 4.17 -0.15
C GLU A 49 1.65 2.91 -0.93
N LEU A 50 1.40 1.79 -0.25
CA LEU A 50 0.96 0.56 -0.90
C LEU A 50 -0.55 0.46 -0.92
N ASP A 51 -1.14 0.38 -2.12
CA ASP A 51 -2.57 0.19 -2.33
C ASP A 51 -2.95 -1.29 -2.27
N PHE A 52 -4.04 -1.57 -1.58
CA PHE A 52 -4.61 -2.90 -1.41
C PHE A 52 -6.09 -2.90 -1.80
N ASN A 53 -6.51 -4.00 -2.42
CA ASN A 53 -7.93 -4.31 -2.56
C ASN A 53 -8.37 -5.20 -1.39
N LEU A 54 -9.45 -4.78 -0.72
CA LEU A 54 -10.14 -5.53 0.32
C LEU A 54 -11.38 -6.20 -0.27
N SER A 55 -11.53 -7.50 0.00
CA SER A 55 -12.71 -8.30 -0.37
C SER A 55 -13.20 -9.14 0.82
N GLU A 56 -14.39 -9.74 0.71
CA GLU A 56 -14.86 -10.69 1.73
C GLU A 56 -13.97 -11.95 1.83
N GLU A 57 -13.24 -12.30 0.76
CA GLU A 57 -12.46 -13.54 0.69
C GLU A 57 -10.98 -13.36 1.04
N ASP A 58 -10.37 -12.22 0.67
CA ASP A 58 -8.94 -11.99 0.86
C ASP A 58 -8.56 -10.49 0.73
N ILE A 59 -7.29 -10.20 1.02
CA ILE A 59 -6.59 -8.95 0.70
C ILE A 59 -5.55 -9.21 -0.38
N SER A 60 -5.44 -8.28 -1.33
CA SER A 60 -4.45 -8.34 -2.42
C SER A 60 -3.78 -6.99 -2.65
N VAL A 61 -2.45 -6.98 -2.70
CA VAL A 61 -1.67 -5.80 -3.09
C VAL A 61 -1.92 -5.45 -4.56
N LEU A 62 -2.00 -4.15 -4.87
CA LEU A 62 -2.28 -3.63 -6.20
C LEU A 62 -1.04 -3.00 -6.82
N TYR A 63 -0.60 -1.88 -6.26
CA TYR A 63 0.57 -1.13 -6.65
C TYR A 63 1.07 -0.31 -5.45
N ALA A 64 2.23 0.32 -5.60
CA ALA A 64 2.80 1.23 -4.64
C ALA A 64 3.06 2.57 -5.34
N GLU A 65 2.77 3.67 -4.65
CA GLU A 65 3.13 5.02 -5.05
C GLU A 65 4.35 5.49 -4.25
N ILE A 66 5.34 6.02 -4.94
CA ILE A 66 6.58 6.51 -4.32
C ILE A 66 6.73 7.97 -4.71
N THR A 67 6.75 8.84 -3.70
CA THR A 67 6.97 10.28 -3.88
C THR A 67 8.42 10.62 -3.55
N ILE A 68 9.08 11.37 -4.42
CA ILE A 68 10.46 11.81 -4.20
C ILE A 68 10.67 13.25 -4.71
N ASP A 69 11.48 14.03 -3.99
CA ASP A 69 11.89 15.37 -4.43
C ASP A 69 12.65 15.30 -5.78
N ASP A 70 12.37 16.21 -6.72
CA ASP A 70 13.03 16.22 -8.04
C ASP A 70 14.56 16.44 -7.96
N GLU A 71 15.04 17.09 -6.89
CA GLU A 71 16.46 17.28 -6.60
C GLU A 71 17.13 16.10 -5.87
N ASP A 72 16.37 15.06 -5.47
CA ASP A 72 16.93 13.88 -4.80
C ASP A 72 17.79 13.05 -5.77
N GLU A 73 19.01 12.70 -5.33
CA GLU A 73 19.96 11.95 -6.14
C GLU A 73 19.54 10.48 -6.37
N ARG A 74 18.67 9.94 -5.50
CA ARG A 74 18.15 8.58 -5.60
C ARG A 74 17.10 8.42 -6.69
N LYS A 75 16.60 9.51 -7.28
CA LYS A 75 15.62 9.49 -8.38
C LYS A 75 15.99 8.54 -9.52
N SER A 76 17.27 8.48 -9.88
CA SER A 76 17.72 7.60 -10.98
C SER A 76 17.47 6.11 -10.72
N ILE A 77 17.37 5.70 -9.45
CA ILE A 77 17.02 4.32 -9.08
C ILE A 77 15.56 4.06 -9.43
N LEU A 78 14.65 4.98 -9.06
CA LEU A 78 13.23 4.86 -9.38
C LEU A 78 12.98 4.92 -10.89
N GLU A 79 13.72 5.74 -11.64
CA GLU A 79 13.64 5.77 -13.11
C GLU A 79 13.98 4.42 -13.78
N GLU A 80 14.76 3.55 -13.12
CA GLU A 80 15.13 2.22 -13.62
C GLU A 80 14.14 1.13 -13.20
N GLU A 81 13.62 1.20 -11.97
CA GLU A 81 12.83 0.12 -11.36
C GLU A 81 11.30 0.35 -11.43
N THR A 82 10.86 1.58 -11.69
CA THR A 82 9.45 2.00 -11.57
C THR A 82 8.98 2.80 -12.79
N SER A 83 7.70 3.20 -12.82
CA SER A 83 7.14 4.05 -13.89
C SER A 83 6.77 5.43 -13.35
N LEU A 84 7.23 6.49 -14.01
CA LEU A 84 6.87 7.86 -13.63
C LEU A 84 5.38 8.12 -13.94
N LEU A 85 4.61 8.43 -12.90
CA LEU A 85 3.17 8.70 -12.97
C LEU A 85 2.88 10.20 -13.10
N ASP A 86 3.53 11.03 -12.28
CA ASP A 86 3.44 12.49 -12.33
C ASP A 86 4.80 13.16 -12.11
N ALA A 87 5.05 14.23 -12.87
CA ALA A 87 6.26 15.06 -12.78
C ALA A 87 5.93 16.53 -12.51
N GLY A 88 4.70 16.81 -12.05
CA GLY A 88 4.19 18.15 -11.83
C GLY A 88 4.38 18.63 -10.40
N GLY A 89 5.43 19.41 -10.14
CA GLY A 89 5.63 20.03 -8.83
C GLY A 89 7.10 20.14 -8.45
N ASP A 90 7.34 20.28 -7.14
CA ASP A 90 8.67 20.12 -6.54
C ASP A 90 8.98 18.63 -6.28
N ASP A 91 7.96 17.77 -6.26
CA ASP A 91 8.05 16.32 -6.08
C ASP A 91 7.62 15.56 -7.35
N LEU A 92 8.15 14.35 -7.50
CA LEU A 92 7.83 13.38 -8.54
C LEU A 92 7.11 12.19 -7.94
N LEU A 93 6.14 11.65 -8.67
CA LEU A 93 5.36 10.49 -8.27
C LEU A 93 5.64 9.31 -9.22
N TYR A 94 6.06 8.19 -8.64
CA TYR A 94 6.32 6.95 -9.36
C TYR A 94 5.33 5.87 -8.94
N GLU A 95 4.92 5.02 -9.87
CA GLU A 95 4.14 3.80 -9.62
C GLU A 95 5.04 2.56 -9.74
N TYR A 96 4.86 1.63 -8.82
CA TYR A 96 5.54 0.33 -8.79
C TYR A 96 4.54 -0.79 -8.52
N TYR A 97 4.74 -1.96 -9.13
CA TYR A 97 3.85 -3.11 -8.94
C TYR A 97 4.62 -4.20 -8.20
N PRO A 98 4.60 -4.20 -6.85
CA PRO A 98 5.35 -5.18 -6.07
C PRO A 98 4.82 -6.59 -6.31
N GLU A 99 5.72 -7.56 -6.39
CA GLU A 99 5.35 -8.96 -6.23
C GLU A 99 4.97 -9.23 -4.77
N GLU A 100 3.98 -10.10 -4.51
CA GLU A 100 3.49 -10.36 -3.15
C GLU A 100 4.61 -10.81 -2.20
N ASN A 101 5.63 -11.53 -2.69
CA ASN A 101 6.78 -11.95 -1.88
C ASN A 101 7.72 -10.82 -1.46
N GLU A 102 7.65 -9.65 -2.09
CA GLU A 102 8.44 -8.47 -1.69
C GLU A 102 7.83 -7.78 -0.48
N VAL A 103 6.52 -7.92 -0.30
CA VAL A 103 5.72 -7.27 0.75
C VAL A 103 5.01 -8.30 1.64
N GLN A 104 5.54 -9.54 1.67
CA GLN A 104 4.85 -10.68 2.25
C GLN A 104 4.55 -10.51 3.73
N ASP A 105 5.49 -9.97 4.51
CA ASP A 105 5.30 -9.79 5.94
C ASP A 105 4.12 -8.83 6.24
N LEU A 106 3.98 -7.76 5.44
CA LEU A 106 2.85 -6.84 5.53
C LEU A 106 1.54 -7.50 5.11
N VAL A 107 1.54 -8.20 3.97
CA VAL A 107 0.37 -8.90 3.45
C VAL A 107 -0.11 -9.98 4.44
N ASP A 108 0.80 -10.76 5.01
CA ASP A 108 0.47 -11.80 5.97
C ASP A 108 -0.13 -11.22 7.26
N GLY A 109 0.39 -10.09 7.75
CA GLY A 109 -0.18 -9.37 8.89
C GLY A 109 -1.59 -8.85 8.61
N LEU A 110 -1.81 -8.20 7.47
CA LEU A 110 -3.13 -7.73 7.05
C LEU A 110 -4.13 -8.87 6.87
N ARG A 111 -3.68 -10.01 6.32
CA ARG A 111 -4.51 -11.23 6.17
C ARG A 111 -4.85 -11.87 7.51
N GLU A 112 -3.96 -11.82 8.49
CA GLU A 112 -4.25 -12.28 9.85
C GLU A 112 -5.40 -11.46 10.46
N VAL A 113 -5.31 -10.13 10.38
CA VAL A 113 -6.38 -9.21 10.84
C VAL A 113 -7.68 -9.45 10.08
N HIS A 114 -7.61 -9.52 8.75
CA HIS A 114 -8.76 -9.84 7.90
C HIS A 114 -9.46 -11.12 8.35
N SER A 115 -8.67 -12.17 8.61
CA SER A 115 -9.21 -13.46 9.02
C SER A 115 -9.95 -13.40 10.36
N GLY A 116 -9.54 -12.50 11.26
CA GLY A 116 -10.21 -12.28 12.55
C GLY A 116 -11.57 -11.58 12.44
N VAL A 117 -11.77 -10.75 11.41
CA VAL A 117 -12.98 -9.94 11.22
C VAL A 117 -13.98 -10.60 10.24
N PHE A 118 -13.46 -11.23 9.19
CA PHE A 118 -14.28 -11.78 8.11
C PHE A 118 -14.66 -13.25 8.30
N TYR A 119 -13.95 -14.03 9.14
CA TYR A 119 -14.18 -15.46 9.38
C TYR A 119 -14.46 -15.84 10.84
#